data_AF-A0A0N5B924-F1
#
_entry.id   AF-A0A0N5B924-F1
#
_cell.length_a   1.000
_cell.length_b   1.000
_cell.length_c   1.000
_cell.angle_alpha   90.00
_cell.angle_beta   90.00
_cell.angle_gamma   90.00
#
_symmetry.space_group_name_H-M   'P 1'
#
loop_
_entity.id
_entity.type
_entity.pdbx_description
1 polymer ?
#
loop_
_entity_poly.entity_id
_entity_poly.type
_entity_poly.pdbx_seq_one_letter_code
_entity_poly.pdbx_strand_id
1 'polypeptide(L)'
;MGKRLWCSVFNVTLFVIGLVLFVLGFVTQYVIFDKIVDSMVKEQFIIDGNLNGTDLNDFTDQWLNNKYIKKMDYYIYNYTNVIEILTRGSLPDVTEKGPYSYTETWVHYNLSFSDDKNYFTYSRKHIYTFDQASSCDTCKEDDVVLVPDLVFISLMDQLSTLQCDSLPKQLQDLLCSNSTNFNFNDIMGTLLNLLGTGMKAWNVGPFVQVKVKDLLFNGYKDPIFTKMISNILTVIADILGKTIDLSTFEFPSVALNQNNNTMGYVYTVKTGKFNRKEIGQIFSFTNQYKNFSSSGSLVPDQWWPGPNSALTCPKSDRDNARAMKGTNGDFFAPHLKKDDTLYIYNDNVCRSVSLSYYGDATVKGIDTYRFLVNNNDFNYTLPENCGYCYPLDANYYSYKKGDSCLPIGLTDISRCTDQNPPLVLSNPHFYGAENDVFRLFPRFTQTDVIDQTSLDIEPITGTVLRAEQKMQINVMMKQYSNISVFKLMKSGAYPICYVNETFLADDGTISQMNDQLFDSKNLVKILSFTVGVGLGALLMVLSIISCLVLQCYKSTDKKKEM
;
A
#
# COMPACT_ATOMS: atom_id res chain seq x y z
N MET A 1 60.10 -56.93 1.61
CA MET A 1 59.46 -56.14 2.69
C MET A 1 58.97 -54.76 2.24
N GLY A 2 59.73 -54.01 1.42
CA GLY A 2 59.41 -52.62 1.02
C GLY A 2 58.06 -52.39 0.31
N LYS A 3 57.66 -53.21 -0.67
CA LYS A 3 56.42 -52.99 -1.45
C LYS A 3 55.13 -53.08 -0.61
N ARG A 4 55.11 -53.92 0.45
CA ARG A 4 53.94 -54.11 1.32
C ARG A 4 53.73 -52.94 2.28
N LEU A 5 54.81 -52.41 2.84
CA LEU A 5 54.77 -51.21 3.67
C LEU A 5 54.27 -50.01 2.85
N TRP A 6 54.74 -49.90 1.60
CA TRP A 6 54.35 -48.84 0.69
C TRP A 6 52.86 -48.87 0.31
N CYS A 7 52.29 -50.06 0.05
CA CYS A 7 50.84 -50.22 -0.17
C CYS A 7 49.99 -49.87 1.05
N SER A 8 50.44 -50.25 2.25
CA SER A 8 49.72 -49.93 3.49
C SER A 8 49.71 -48.43 3.77
N VAL A 9 50.86 -47.77 3.59
CA VAL A 9 50.97 -46.31 3.75
C VAL A 9 50.11 -45.60 2.72
N PHE A 10 50.14 -46.03 1.46
CA PHE A 10 49.32 -45.44 0.40
C PHE A 10 47.81 -45.50 0.70
N ASN A 11 47.29 -46.66 1.11
CA ASN A 11 45.87 -46.81 1.44
C ASN A 11 45.45 -45.95 2.64
N VAL A 12 46.29 -45.85 3.68
CA VAL A 12 46.03 -44.99 4.84
C VAL A 12 46.02 -43.52 4.43
N THR A 13 46.99 -43.07 3.64
CA THR A 13 47.02 -41.69 3.13
C THR A 13 45.78 -41.38 2.30
N LEU A 14 45.34 -42.30 1.44
CA LEU A 14 44.17 -42.13 0.57
C LEU A 14 42.86 -42.07 1.38
N PHE A 15 42.74 -42.86 2.45
CA PHE A 15 41.62 -42.78 3.39
C PHE A 15 41.61 -41.47 4.16
N VAL A 16 42.77 -41.01 4.65
CA VAL A 16 42.88 -39.75 5.39
C VAL A 16 42.53 -38.56 4.49
N ILE A 17 43.01 -38.53 3.25
CA ILE A 17 42.64 -37.50 2.28
C ILE A 17 41.13 -37.55 2.01
N GLY A 18 40.56 -38.73 1.81
CA GLY A 18 39.12 -38.90 1.60
C GLY A 18 38.28 -38.42 2.80
N LEU A 19 38.70 -38.74 4.02
CA LEU A 19 38.06 -38.31 5.25
C LEU A 19 38.14 -36.79 5.42
N VAL A 20 39.31 -36.19 5.15
CA VAL A 20 39.50 -34.73 5.21
C VAL A 20 38.60 -34.03 4.19
N LEU A 21 38.55 -34.50 2.94
CA LEU A 21 37.66 -33.93 1.92
C LEU A 21 36.19 -34.06 2.29
N PHE A 22 35.78 -35.22 2.83
CA PHE A 22 34.42 -35.46 3.26
C PHE A 22 34.02 -34.52 4.41
N VAL A 23 34.86 -34.41 5.43
CA VAL A 23 34.64 -33.50 6.56
C VAL A 23 34.62 -32.05 6.09
N LEU A 24 35.57 -31.63 5.26
CA LEU A 24 35.61 -30.28 4.70
C LEU A 24 34.35 -29.99 3.87
N GLY A 25 33.90 -30.92 3.03
CA GLY A 25 32.67 -30.77 2.23
C GLY A 25 31.41 -30.62 3.08
N PHE A 26 31.31 -31.37 4.18
CA PHE A 26 30.22 -31.20 5.14
C PHE A 26 30.31 -29.86 5.88
N VAL A 27 31.50 -29.49 6.36
CA VAL A 27 31.71 -28.21 7.06
C VAL A 27 31.45 -27.02 6.13
N THR A 28 31.88 -27.08 4.86
CA THR A 28 31.59 -26.02 3.90
C THR A 28 30.09 -25.90 3.68
N GLN A 29 29.40 -27.03 3.45
CA GLN A 29 27.97 -27.07 3.16
C GLN A 29 27.08 -26.56 4.30
N TYR A 30 27.40 -26.90 5.56
CA TYR A 30 26.51 -26.64 6.70
C TYR A 30 26.98 -25.54 7.65
N VAL A 31 28.23 -25.08 7.55
CA VAL A 31 28.80 -24.08 8.48
C VAL A 31 29.35 -22.86 7.76
N ILE A 32 30.11 -23.05 6.69
CA ILE A 32 30.76 -21.94 5.98
C ILE A 32 29.78 -21.30 5.00
N PHE A 33 28.93 -22.09 4.36
CA PHE A 33 28.00 -21.63 3.34
C PHE A 33 27.07 -20.53 3.86
N ASP A 34 26.38 -20.78 4.97
CA ASP A 34 25.49 -19.80 5.59
C ASP A 34 26.25 -18.52 5.95
N LYS A 35 27.50 -18.62 6.41
CA LYS A 35 28.34 -17.46 6.70
C LYS A 35 28.73 -16.67 5.45
N ILE A 36 28.97 -17.34 4.32
CA ILE A 36 29.28 -16.67 3.04
C ILE A 36 28.05 -15.92 2.55
N VAL A 37 26.89 -16.57 2.54
CA VAL A 37 25.61 -15.94 2.15
C VAL A 37 25.31 -14.76 3.05
N ASP A 38 25.40 -14.93 4.37
CA ASP A 38 25.26 -13.85 5.32
C ASP A 38 26.24 -12.72 5.00
N SER A 39 27.51 -13.00 4.68
CA SER A 39 28.49 -11.97 4.35
C SER A 39 28.13 -11.21 3.07
N MET A 40 27.71 -11.91 2.03
CA MET A 40 27.25 -11.32 0.76
C MET A 40 26.05 -10.41 0.99
N VAL A 41 25.03 -10.92 1.69
CA VAL A 41 23.83 -10.15 2.06
C VAL A 41 24.22 -8.91 2.87
N LYS A 42 25.14 -9.06 3.82
CA LYS A 42 25.59 -8.00 4.72
C LYS A 42 26.30 -6.84 4.03
N GLU A 43 27.01 -7.12 2.94
CA GLU A 43 27.80 -6.13 2.19
C GLU A 43 27.01 -5.52 1.02
N GLN A 44 26.15 -6.31 0.38
CA GLN A 44 25.48 -5.92 -0.86
C GLN A 44 24.07 -5.34 -0.63
N PHE A 45 23.33 -5.79 0.39
CA PHE A 45 21.95 -5.39 0.63
C PHE A 45 21.86 -4.34 1.75
N ILE A 46 22.48 -3.18 1.49
CA ILE A 46 22.38 -1.95 2.31
C ILE A 46 22.16 -0.75 1.40
N ILE A 47 21.50 0.29 1.91
CA ILE A 47 21.39 1.55 1.17
C ILE A 47 22.71 2.31 1.36
N ASP A 48 23.48 2.50 0.30
CA ASP A 48 24.77 3.20 0.35
C ASP A 48 25.11 3.91 -0.96
N GLY A 49 25.96 4.91 -0.85
CA GLY A 49 26.42 5.76 -1.94
C GLY A 49 27.28 6.92 -1.45
N ASN A 50 27.63 7.84 -2.33
CA ASN A 50 28.27 9.09 -1.95
C ASN A 50 27.25 10.06 -1.30
N LEU A 51 27.73 11.09 -0.60
CA LEU A 51 26.85 11.98 0.19
C LEU A 51 25.75 12.67 -0.64
N ASN A 52 26.04 12.94 -1.92
CA ASN A 52 25.12 13.63 -2.83
C ASN A 52 24.24 12.66 -3.64
N GLY A 53 24.32 11.35 -3.40
CA GLY A 53 23.52 10.34 -4.09
C GLY A 53 23.74 10.24 -5.60
N THR A 54 24.88 10.71 -6.13
CA THR A 54 25.23 10.62 -7.56
C THR A 54 25.99 9.34 -7.92
N ASP A 55 26.54 8.67 -6.92
CA ASP A 55 27.25 7.40 -7.05
C ASP A 55 26.68 6.45 -5.98
N LEU A 56 25.84 5.53 -6.42
CA LEU A 56 25.06 4.63 -5.57
C LEU A 56 25.60 3.21 -5.73
N ASN A 57 25.52 2.39 -4.68
CA ASN A 57 25.79 0.97 -4.85
C ASN A 57 24.67 0.29 -5.69
N ASP A 58 24.98 -0.88 -6.23
CA ASP A 58 24.06 -1.62 -7.12
C ASP A 58 22.65 -1.80 -6.53
N PHE A 59 22.56 -2.11 -5.23
CA PHE A 59 21.28 -2.29 -4.55
C PHE A 59 20.47 -0.98 -4.50
N THR A 60 21.08 0.14 -4.12
CA THR A 60 20.38 1.43 -4.01
C THR A 60 19.99 1.96 -5.38
N ASP A 61 20.88 1.83 -6.37
CA ASP A 61 20.59 2.22 -7.74
C ASP A 61 19.44 1.40 -8.31
N GLN A 62 19.45 0.08 -8.11
CA GLN A 62 18.37 -0.78 -8.57
C GLN A 62 17.05 -0.50 -7.86
N TRP A 63 17.06 -0.20 -6.57
CA TRP A 63 15.84 0.17 -5.84
C TRP A 63 15.24 1.49 -6.36
N LEU A 64 16.06 2.50 -6.63
CA LEU A 64 15.58 3.81 -7.10
C LEU A 64 15.26 3.82 -8.61
N ASN A 65 16.15 3.27 -9.43
CA ASN A 65 16.14 3.41 -10.89
C ASN A 65 15.71 2.13 -11.61
N ASN A 66 14.98 1.24 -10.93
CA ASN A 66 14.52 0.01 -11.55
C ASN A 66 13.65 0.28 -12.80
N LYS A 67 13.76 -0.61 -13.78
CA LYS A 67 13.04 -0.56 -15.06
C LYS A 67 11.77 -1.43 -15.08
N TYR A 68 11.30 -1.94 -13.95
CA TYR A 68 10.07 -2.73 -13.91
C TYR A 68 8.85 -1.94 -14.39
N ILE A 69 7.85 -2.68 -14.88
CA ILE A 69 6.55 -2.13 -15.26
C ILE A 69 5.63 -2.23 -14.05
N LYS A 70 5.32 -1.09 -13.43
CA LYS A 70 4.21 -0.98 -12.50
C LYS A 70 2.94 -0.74 -13.27
N LYS A 71 1.91 -1.50 -12.96
CA LYS A 71 0.64 -1.42 -13.63
C LYS A 71 -0.46 -1.17 -12.62
N MET A 72 -1.21 -0.10 -12.86
CA MET A 72 -2.34 0.36 -12.06
C MET A 72 -3.63 0.07 -12.81
N ASP A 73 -4.36 -0.93 -12.35
CA ASP A 73 -5.64 -1.33 -12.94
C ASP A 73 -6.79 -0.77 -12.12
N TYR A 74 -7.57 0.15 -12.70
CA TYR A 74 -8.76 0.72 -12.06
C TYR A 74 -10.03 0.02 -12.52
N TYR A 75 -10.89 -0.31 -11.55
CA TYR A 75 -12.19 -0.90 -11.78
C TYR A 75 -13.25 0.01 -11.16
N ILE A 76 -14.03 0.68 -12.01
CA ILE A 76 -14.98 1.71 -11.59
C ILE A 76 -16.35 1.07 -11.32
N TYR A 77 -16.98 1.41 -10.20
CA TYR A 77 -18.34 0.99 -9.88
C TYR A 77 -19.35 1.94 -10.49
N ASN A 78 -19.93 1.57 -11.63
CA ASN A 78 -20.94 2.35 -12.32
C ASN A 78 -22.35 2.05 -11.76
N TYR A 79 -23.02 3.07 -11.22
CA TYR A 79 -24.32 2.93 -10.57
C TYR A 79 -25.45 2.85 -11.61
N THR A 80 -26.40 1.93 -11.40
CA THR A 80 -27.46 1.62 -12.38
C THR A 80 -28.86 2.04 -11.94
N ASN A 81 -29.08 2.28 -10.64
CA ASN A 81 -30.39 2.53 -10.05
C ASN A 81 -30.44 3.80 -9.16
N VAL A 82 -29.70 4.84 -9.54
CA VAL A 82 -29.60 6.10 -8.76
C VAL A 82 -30.97 6.72 -8.48
N ILE A 83 -31.90 6.67 -9.45
CA ILE A 83 -33.25 7.23 -9.27
C ILE A 83 -33.99 6.49 -8.14
N GLU A 84 -33.91 5.16 -8.09
CA GLU A 84 -34.53 4.34 -7.05
C GLU A 84 -33.87 4.55 -5.68
N ILE A 85 -32.55 4.71 -5.63
CA ILE A 85 -31.83 5.05 -4.38
C ILE A 85 -32.41 6.34 -3.80
N LEU A 86 -32.53 7.39 -4.61
CA LEU A 86 -32.94 8.73 -4.17
C LEU A 86 -34.43 8.86 -3.89
N THR A 87 -35.29 8.13 -4.63
CA THR A 87 -36.76 8.29 -4.55
C THR A 87 -37.46 7.22 -3.71
N ARG A 88 -36.85 6.04 -3.54
CA ARG A 88 -37.45 4.90 -2.82
C ARG A 88 -36.59 4.38 -1.68
N GLY A 89 -35.34 4.84 -1.56
CA GLY A 89 -34.40 4.30 -0.58
C GLY A 89 -34.00 2.85 -0.87
N SER A 90 -34.03 2.47 -2.14
CA SER A 90 -33.56 1.16 -2.60
C SER A 90 -32.07 0.98 -2.31
N LEU A 91 -31.64 -0.27 -2.13
CA LEU A 91 -30.22 -0.59 -2.03
C LEU A 91 -29.50 -0.25 -3.34
N PRO A 92 -28.28 0.31 -3.29
CA PRO A 92 -27.50 0.59 -4.49
C PRO A 92 -27.22 -0.66 -5.32
N ASP A 93 -27.23 -0.46 -6.64
CA ASP A 93 -26.92 -1.48 -7.63
C ASP A 93 -25.85 -0.95 -8.59
N VAL A 94 -24.71 -1.64 -8.64
CA VAL A 94 -23.52 -1.22 -9.39
C VAL A 94 -23.08 -2.31 -10.36
N THR A 95 -22.53 -1.88 -11.48
CA THR A 95 -21.81 -2.72 -12.44
C THR A 95 -20.35 -2.29 -12.45
N GLU A 96 -19.45 -3.23 -12.25
CA GLU A 96 -18.02 -2.99 -12.36
C GLU A 96 -17.59 -2.79 -13.82
N LYS A 97 -16.77 -1.77 -14.08
CA LYS A 97 -16.22 -1.47 -15.40
C LYS A 97 -14.72 -1.31 -15.31
N GLY A 98 -13.98 -2.17 -16.00
CA GLY A 98 -12.52 -2.17 -15.99
C GLY A 98 -11.94 -3.48 -16.55
N PRO A 99 -10.60 -3.64 -16.49
CA PRO A 99 -9.66 -2.66 -15.97
C PRO A 99 -9.46 -1.49 -16.94
N TYR A 100 -9.33 -0.28 -16.38
CA TYR A 100 -8.69 0.86 -17.00
C TYR A 100 -7.24 0.88 -16.54
N SER A 101 -6.33 0.50 -17.44
CA SER A 101 -4.96 0.16 -17.09
C SER A 101 -4.02 1.32 -17.36
N TYR A 102 -3.16 1.62 -16.40
CA TYR A 102 -2.14 2.65 -16.51
C TYR A 102 -0.77 2.09 -16.18
N THR A 103 0.24 2.46 -16.97
CA THR A 103 1.63 2.26 -16.60
C THR A 103 2.08 3.38 -15.69
N GLU A 104 2.74 3.01 -14.60
CA GLU A 104 3.30 3.97 -13.65
C GLU A 104 4.82 4.00 -13.80
N THR A 105 5.36 5.21 -13.94
CA THR A 105 6.80 5.47 -13.95
C THR A 105 7.18 6.34 -12.76
N TRP A 106 8.21 5.92 -12.04
CA TRP A 106 8.76 6.68 -10.91
C TRP A 106 9.99 7.45 -11.36
N VAL A 107 10.09 8.70 -10.92
CA VAL A 107 11.31 9.49 -11.05
C VAL A 107 11.71 10.02 -9.68
N HIS A 108 12.95 9.72 -9.28
CA HIS A 108 13.46 10.08 -7.96
C HIS A 108 14.35 11.32 -8.02
N TYR A 109 14.23 12.17 -7.00
CA TYR A 109 14.94 13.43 -6.88
C TYR A 109 15.46 13.62 -5.44
N ASN A 110 16.26 14.67 -5.22
CA ASN A 110 16.73 15.09 -3.89
C ASN A 110 17.46 13.98 -3.12
N LEU A 111 18.28 13.21 -3.83
CA LEU A 111 19.05 12.11 -3.25
C LEU A 111 20.16 12.69 -2.37
N SER A 112 20.19 12.31 -1.10
CA SER A 112 21.26 12.71 -0.19
C SER A 112 21.39 11.76 0.99
N PHE A 113 22.62 11.54 1.43
CA PHE A 113 22.92 10.80 2.66
C PHE A 113 23.26 11.76 3.79
N SER A 114 22.91 11.39 5.02
CA SER A 114 23.42 12.08 6.21
C SER A 114 24.93 11.89 6.34
N ASP A 115 25.60 12.77 7.08
CA ASP A 115 27.06 12.72 7.29
C ASP A 115 27.53 11.37 7.86
N ASP A 116 26.75 10.79 8.78
CA ASP A 116 27.01 9.47 9.36
C ASP A 116 26.56 8.30 8.45
N LYS A 117 25.88 8.61 7.35
CA LYS A 117 25.17 7.71 6.43
C LYS A 117 24.15 6.79 7.13
N ASN A 118 23.60 7.20 8.28
CA ASN A 118 22.49 6.47 8.91
C ASN A 118 21.17 6.67 8.17
N TYR A 119 21.04 7.83 7.52
CA TYR A 119 19.81 8.23 6.83
C TYR A 119 20.07 8.51 5.36
N PHE A 120 19.08 8.15 4.54
CA PHE A 120 19.02 8.48 3.13
C PHE A 120 17.72 9.23 2.84
N THR A 121 17.83 10.34 2.13
CA THR A 121 16.72 11.20 1.78
C THR A 121 16.49 11.16 0.28
N TYR A 122 15.23 11.03 -0.14
CA TYR A 122 14.82 11.05 -1.54
C TYR A 122 13.39 11.60 -1.69
N SER A 123 13.03 12.00 -2.89
CA SER A 123 11.66 12.36 -3.28
C SER A 123 11.23 11.50 -4.46
N ARG A 124 9.93 11.22 -4.57
CA ARG A 124 9.36 10.47 -5.70
C ARG A 124 8.35 11.32 -6.45
N LYS A 125 8.38 11.17 -7.77
CA LYS A 125 7.41 11.72 -8.69
C LYS A 125 6.78 10.56 -9.45
N HIS A 126 5.46 10.47 -9.35
CA HIS A 126 4.66 9.43 -9.99
C HIS A 126 4.11 9.96 -11.31
N ILE A 127 4.28 9.20 -12.39
CA ILE A 127 3.75 9.54 -13.71
C ILE A 127 2.90 8.38 -14.19
N TYR A 128 1.62 8.62 -14.41
CA TYR A 128 0.68 7.62 -14.92
C TYR A 128 0.40 7.86 -16.40
N THR A 129 0.55 6.81 -17.22
CA THR A 129 0.26 6.83 -18.65
C THR A 129 -0.74 5.74 -18.98
N PHE A 130 -1.82 6.08 -19.68
CA PHE A 130 -2.84 5.11 -20.04
C PHE A 130 -2.30 4.04 -21.01
N ASP A 131 -2.62 2.79 -20.71
CA ASP A 131 -2.28 1.63 -21.52
C ASP A 131 -3.56 0.96 -22.04
N GLN A 132 -3.93 1.32 -23.27
CA GLN A 132 -5.09 0.74 -23.94
C GLN A 132 -4.94 -0.77 -24.20
N ALA A 133 -3.72 -1.27 -24.43
CA ALA A 133 -3.49 -2.67 -24.76
C ALA A 133 -3.73 -3.59 -23.56
N SER A 134 -3.44 -3.09 -22.36
CA SER A 134 -3.70 -3.82 -21.12
C SER A 134 -5.05 -3.50 -20.48
N SER A 135 -5.81 -2.55 -21.03
CA SER A 135 -7.17 -2.23 -20.59
C SER A 135 -8.19 -3.20 -21.19
N CYS A 136 -9.42 -3.24 -20.66
CA CYS A 136 -10.47 -4.06 -21.27
C CYS A 136 -10.78 -3.61 -22.71
N ASP A 137 -11.18 -4.53 -23.59
CA ASP A 137 -11.37 -4.26 -25.04
C ASP A 137 -12.31 -3.07 -25.33
N THR A 138 -13.30 -2.86 -24.46
CA THR A 138 -14.28 -1.78 -24.59
C THR A 138 -13.94 -0.53 -23.77
N CYS A 139 -12.92 -0.59 -22.93
CA CYS A 139 -12.56 0.46 -21.98
C CYS A 139 -11.78 1.57 -22.67
N LYS A 140 -12.29 2.80 -22.57
CA LYS A 140 -11.60 4.02 -23.02
C LYS A 140 -11.56 5.04 -21.89
N GLU A 141 -10.47 5.80 -21.78
CA GLU A 141 -10.33 6.87 -20.78
C GLU A 141 -11.45 7.93 -20.80
N ASP A 142 -12.05 8.15 -21.97
CA ASP A 142 -13.16 9.07 -22.18
C ASP A 142 -14.54 8.46 -21.89
N ASP A 143 -14.59 7.21 -21.43
CA ASP A 143 -15.83 6.55 -21.01
C ASP A 143 -16.51 7.34 -19.90
N VAL A 144 -17.83 7.51 -20.02
CA VAL A 144 -18.66 8.15 -19.01
C VAL A 144 -19.21 7.09 -18.05
N VAL A 145 -19.06 7.35 -16.77
CA VAL A 145 -19.53 6.53 -15.65
C VAL A 145 -20.38 7.36 -14.71
N LEU A 146 -21.38 6.74 -14.09
CA LEU A 146 -22.21 7.34 -13.05
C LEU A 146 -21.70 6.89 -11.68
N VAL A 147 -21.11 7.81 -10.92
CA VAL A 147 -20.45 7.54 -9.64
C VAL A 147 -20.92 8.51 -8.56
N PRO A 148 -20.67 8.23 -7.27
CA PRO A 148 -20.85 9.19 -6.20
C PRO A 148 -20.09 10.49 -6.45
N ASP A 149 -20.76 11.60 -6.23
CA ASP A 149 -20.24 12.94 -6.47
C ASP A 149 -19.48 13.46 -5.25
N LEU A 150 -18.16 13.30 -5.25
CA LEU A 150 -17.29 13.73 -4.16
C LEU A 150 -17.39 15.23 -3.87
N VAL A 151 -17.56 16.05 -4.90
CA VAL A 151 -17.66 17.51 -4.76
C VAL A 151 -18.96 17.85 -4.04
N PHE A 152 -20.06 17.32 -4.55
CA PHE A 152 -21.38 17.53 -3.97
C PHE A 152 -21.44 17.08 -2.52
N ILE A 153 -20.94 15.88 -2.21
CA ILE A 153 -21.01 15.31 -0.86
C ILE A 153 -20.16 16.12 0.13
N SER A 154 -18.94 16.49 -0.27
CA SER A 154 -18.05 17.31 0.57
C SER A 154 -18.65 18.68 0.83
N LEU A 155 -19.24 19.31 -0.18
CA LEU A 155 -19.92 20.59 -0.02
C LEU A 155 -21.13 20.48 0.92
N MET A 156 -21.96 19.44 0.80
CA MET A 156 -23.09 19.26 1.70
C MET A 156 -22.64 19.05 3.14
N ASP A 157 -21.52 18.36 3.35
CA ASP A 157 -20.98 18.16 4.69
C ASP A 157 -20.51 19.49 5.31
N GLN A 158 -19.77 20.28 4.53
CA GLN A 158 -19.36 21.64 4.92
C GLN A 158 -20.57 22.53 5.19
N LEU A 159 -21.59 22.53 4.32
CA LEU A 159 -22.81 23.32 4.51
C LEU A 159 -23.60 22.89 5.76
N SER A 160 -23.61 21.60 6.09
CA SER A 160 -24.31 21.10 7.28
C SER A 160 -23.66 21.53 8.59
N THR A 161 -22.38 21.89 8.56
CA THR A 161 -21.59 22.34 9.71
C THR A 161 -21.23 23.83 9.65
N LEU A 162 -21.61 24.52 8.56
CA LEU A 162 -21.26 25.90 8.28
C LEU A 162 -21.82 26.83 9.35
N GLN A 163 -20.92 27.56 10.00
CA GLN A 163 -21.26 28.66 10.90
C GLN A 163 -20.92 29.97 10.21
N CYS A 164 -21.65 31.03 10.54
CA CYS A 164 -21.42 32.35 9.97
C CYS A 164 -19.93 32.77 10.04
N ASP A 165 -19.29 32.58 11.20
CA ASP A 165 -17.91 32.99 11.46
C ASP A 165 -16.87 32.27 10.59
N SER A 166 -17.26 31.16 9.94
CA SER A 166 -16.41 30.37 9.06
C SER A 166 -16.42 30.83 7.59
N LEU A 167 -17.31 31.74 7.21
CA LEU A 167 -17.39 32.26 5.85
C LEU A 167 -16.26 33.25 5.54
N PRO A 168 -15.85 33.41 4.27
CA PRO A 168 -15.03 34.55 3.86
C PRO A 168 -15.69 35.89 4.25
N LYS A 169 -14.90 36.90 4.64
CA LYS A 169 -15.43 38.21 5.09
C LYS A 169 -16.47 38.83 4.15
N GLN A 170 -16.26 38.69 2.83
CA GLN A 170 -17.20 39.17 1.81
C GLN A 170 -18.58 38.52 1.93
N LEU A 171 -18.63 37.21 2.25
CA LEU A 171 -19.86 36.47 2.48
C LEU A 171 -20.40 36.69 3.89
N GLN A 172 -19.54 36.93 4.89
CA GLN A 172 -19.98 37.32 6.24
C GLN A 172 -20.74 38.65 6.22
N ASP A 173 -20.18 39.68 5.57
CA ASP A 173 -20.82 41.00 5.47
C ASP A 173 -22.16 40.93 4.71
N LEU A 174 -22.30 39.95 3.82
CA LEU A 174 -23.50 39.72 3.02
C LEU A 174 -24.57 38.91 3.75
N LEU A 175 -24.19 37.76 4.33
CA LEU A 175 -25.11 36.74 4.84
C LEU A 175 -25.32 36.83 6.36
N CYS A 176 -24.42 37.50 7.07
CA CYS A 176 -24.41 37.52 8.53
C CYS A 176 -24.56 38.91 9.15
N SER A 177 -24.55 39.97 8.35
CA SER A 177 -24.77 41.30 8.91
C SER A 177 -26.22 41.42 9.40
N ASN A 178 -26.40 41.89 10.64
CA ASN A 178 -27.71 42.19 11.25
C ASN A 178 -28.44 43.40 10.58
N SER A 179 -28.00 43.81 9.40
CA SER A 179 -28.48 45.02 8.71
C SER A 179 -29.67 44.75 7.79
N THR A 180 -30.11 43.49 7.64
CA THR A 180 -31.29 43.08 6.89
C THR A 180 -32.36 42.52 7.83
N ASN A 181 -33.63 42.48 7.39
CA ASN A 181 -34.74 41.89 8.16
C ASN A 181 -34.64 40.36 8.32
N PHE A 182 -33.57 39.72 7.81
CA PHE A 182 -33.37 38.27 7.82
C PHE A 182 -32.10 37.93 8.59
N ASN A 183 -32.20 37.03 9.56
CA ASN A 183 -31.00 36.53 10.25
C ASN A 183 -30.31 35.43 9.40
N PHE A 184 -29.07 35.11 9.72
CA PHE A 184 -28.29 34.07 9.00
C PHE A 184 -29.00 32.71 8.93
N ASN A 185 -29.73 32.32 9.97
CA ASN A 185 -30.45 31.04 10.01
C ASN A 185 -31.66 31.05 9.06
N ASP A 186 -32.35 32.19 8.91
CA ASP A 186 -33.46 32.34 7.97
C ASP A 186 -32.95 32.29 6.52
N ILE A 187 -31.81 32.92 6.26
CA ILE A 187 -31.12 32.88 4.96
C ILE A 187 -30.66 31.45 4.68
N MET A 188 -30.07 30.76 5.65
CA MET A 188 -29.61 29.38 5.50
C MET A 188 -30.78 28.40 5.32
N GLY A 189 -31.88 28.58 6.05
CA GLY A 189 -33.10 27.79 5.85
C GLY A 189 -33.69 27.98 4.46
N THR A 190 -33.71 29.21 3.95
CA THR A 190 -34.13 29.52 2.58
C THR A 190 -33.19 28.90 1.56
N LEU A 191 -31.87 29.00 1.78
CA LEU A 191 -30.84 28.39 0.93
C LEU A 191 -31.00 26.88 0.90
N LEU A 192 -31.17 26.20 2.03
CA LEU A 192 -31.41 24.75 2.10
C LEU A 192 -32.70 24.33 1.39
N ASN A 193 -33.77 25.12 1.49
CA ASN A 193 -35.02 24.87 0.76
C ASN A 193 -34.85 25.08 -0.76
N LEU A 194 -34.08 26.10 -1.16
CA LEU A 194 -33.72 26.35 -2.56
C LEU A 194 -32.77 25.28 -3.10
N LEU A 195 -31.85 24.75 -2.29
CA LEU A 195 -31.01 23.61 -2.66
C LEU A 195 -31.91 22.39 -2.90
N GLY A 196 -32.83 22.07 -1.98
CA GLY A 196 -33.74 20.94 -2.15
C GLY A 196 -34.63 21.03 -3.41
N THR A 197 -35.09 22.23 -3.76
CA THR A 197 -35.89 22.49 -4.97
C THR A 197 -35.02 22.53 -6.23
N GLY A 198 -33.87 23.19 -6.12
CA GLY A 198 -32.90 23.45 -7.18
C GLY A 198 -32.19 22.19 -7.67
N MET A 199 -31.87 21.25 -6.77
CA MET A 199 -31.30 19.95 -7.13
C MET A 199 -32.14 19.22 -8.17
N LYS A 200 -33.46 19.20 -7.97
CA LYS A 200 -34.40 18.60 -8.91
C LYS A 200 -34.54 19.41 -10.20
N ALA A 201 -34.57 20.74 -10.09
CA ALA A 201 -34.73 21.63 -11.24
C ALA A 201 -33.49 21.65 -12.17
N TRP A 202 -32.30 21.54 -11.60
CA TRP A 202 -31.02 21.67 -12.32
C TRP A 202 -30.30 20.34 -12.56
N ASN A 203 -30.92 19.22 -12.18
CA ASN A 203 -30.38 17.88 -12.31
C ASN A 203 -28.98 17.75 -11.66
N VAL A 204 -28.90 18.18 -10.40
CA VAL A 204 -27.70 18.11 -9.55
C VAL A 204 -28.02 17.23 -8.35
N GLY A 205 -27.11 16.33 -7.96
CA GLY A 205 -27.36 15.38 -6.89
C GLY A 205 -26.10 14.71 -6.37
N PRO A 206 -26.23 13.76 -5.43
CA PRO A 206 -25.10 13.02 -4.85
C PRO A 206 -24.38 12.07 -5.81
N PHE A 207 -24.79 12.04 -7.08
CA PHE A 207 -24.19 11.21 -8.12
C PHE A 207 -23.99 12.07 -9.37
N VAL A 208 -22.87 11.82 -10.04
CA VAL A 208 -22.43 12.60 -11.19
C VAL A 208 -21.98 11.69 -12.33
N GLN A 209 -22.27 12.11 -13.55
CA GLN A 209 -21.71 11.49 -14.75
C GLN A 209 -20.38 12.16 -15.06
N VAL A 210 -19.30 11.39 -15.04
CA VAL A 210 -17.94 11.88 -15.26
C VAL A 210 -17.19 10.94 -16.18
N LYS A 211 -16.20 11.48 -16.89
CA LYS A 211 -15.27 10.66 -17.65
C LYS A 211 -14.28 9.99 -16.72
N VAL A 212 -13.87 8.76 -17.02
CA VAL A 212 -12.91 8.01 -16.20
C VAL A 212 -11.61 8.81 -15.99
N LYS A 213 -11.01 9.37 -17.04
CA LYS A 213 -9.79 10.20 -16.91
C LYS A 213 -9.96 11.45 -16.05
N ASP A 214 -11.15 12.04 -16.04
CA ASP A 214 -11.44 13.24 -15.26
C ASP A 214 -11.68 12.87 -13.80
N LEU A 215 -12.37 11.75 -13.53
CA LEU A 215 -12.50 11.19 -12.18
C LEU A 215 -11.13 10.83 -11.58
N LEU A 216 -10.26 10.19 -12.36
CA LEU A 216 -8.99 9.69 -11.88
C LEU A 216 -7.91 10.78 -11.81
N PHE A 217 -7.73 11.61 -12.83
CA PHE A 217 -6.53 12.45 -12.96
C PHE A 217 -6.80 13.93 -13.25
N ASN A 218 -7.58 14.27 -14.29
CA ASN A 218 -7.73 15.68 -14.70
C ASN A 218 -8.56 16.51 -13.71
N GLY A 219 -9.41 15.83 -12.96
CA GLY A 219 -10.48 16.41 -12.16
C GLY A 219 -11.63 16.89 -13.03
N TYR A 220 -12.83 16.89 -12.45
CA TYR A 220 -14.06 17.36 -13.11
C TYR A 220 -14.61 18.62 -12.44
N LYS A 221 -15.23 19.48 -13.25
CA LYS A 221 -15.99 20.64 -12.76
C LYS A 221 -17.41 20.23 -12.46
N ASP A 222 -17.79 20.38 -11.19
CA ASP A 222 -19.07 19.84 -10.75
C ASP A 222 -20.29 20.67 -11.22
N PRO A 223 -21.40 20.02 -11.64
CA PRO A 223 -22.66 20.68 -11.93
C PRO A 223 -23.20 21.54 -10.77
N ILE A 224 -22.90 21.24 -9.51
CA ILE A 224 -23.34 22.03 -8.36
C ILE A 224 -22.83 23.46 -8.42
N PHE A 225 -21.57 23.64 -8.78
CA PHE A 225 -20.96 24.96 -8.84
C PHE A 225 -21.41 25.72 -10.09
N THR A 226 -21.45 25.03 -11.23
CA THR A 226 -21.76 25.65 -12.51
C THR A 226 -23.25 25.96 -12.68
N LYS A 227 -24.14 25.11 -12.16
CA LYS A 227 -25.59 25.22 -12.37
C LYS A 227 -26.39 25.62 -11.13
N MET A 228 -25.93 25.28 -9.92
CA MET A 228 -26.73 25.49 -8.70
C MET A 228 -26.25 26.71 -7.90
N ILE A 229 -24.99 26.74 -7.47
CA ILE A 229 -24.48 27.83 -6.62
C ILE A 229 -24.55 29.19 -7.34
N SER A 230 -24.19 29.23 -8.62
CA SER A 230 -24.31 30.45 -9.44
C SER A 230 -25.73 31.02 -9.45
N ASN A 231 -26.73 30.16 -9.61
CA ASN A 231 -28.15 30.55 -9.62
C ASN A 231 -28.65 30.95 -8.23
N ILE A 232 -28.26 30.21 -7.18
CA ILE A 232 -28.64 30.54 -5.79
C ILE A 232 -28.03 31.87 -5.36
N LEU A 233 -26.75 32.11 -5.67
CA LEU A 233 -26.09 33.38 -5.36
C LEU A 233 -26.74 34.54 -6.10
N THR A 234 -27.18 34.35 -7.35
CA THR A 234 -27.97 35.36 -8.08
C THR A 234 -29.30 35.67 -7.37
N VAL A 235 -30.05 34.66 -6.95
CA VAL A 235 -31.33 34.85 -6.23
C VAL A 235 -31.10 35.58 -4.90
N ILE A 236 -30.05 35.23 -4.16
CA ILE A 236 -29.71 35.88 -2.89
C ILE A 236 -29.25 37.33 -3.12
N ALA A 237 -28.43 37.56 -4.14
CA ALA A 237 -28.00 38.89 -4.57
C ALA A 237 -29.22 39.80 -4.85
N ASP A 238 -30.21 39.28 -5.59
CA ASP A 238 -31.46 39.99 -5.90
C ASP A 238 -32.28 40.29 -4.64
N ILE A 239 -32.44 39.31 -3.73
CA ILE A 239 -33.17 39.49 -2.46
C ILE A 239 -32.49 40.54 -1.57
N LEU A 240 -31.16 40.56 -1.55
CA LEU A 240 -30.36 41.47 -0.73
C LEU A 240 -30.09 42.82 -1.41
N GLY A 241 -30.46 42.99 -2.68
CA GLY A 241 -30.19 44.19 -3.46
C GLY A 241 -28.70 44.47 -3.65
N LYS A 242 -27.84 43.44 -3.64
CA LYS A 242 -26.38 43.55 -3.81
C LYS A 242 -25.92 42.78 -5.04
N THR A 243 -24.91 43.27 -5.75
CA THR A 243 -24.28 42.55 -6.86
C THR A 243 -23.15 41.66 -6.34
N ILE A 244 -23.17 40.36 -6.64
CA ILE A 244 -22.09 39.41 -6.32
C ILE A 244 -21.30 39.13 -7.59
N ASP A 245 -19.99 39.39 -7.58
CA ASP A 245 -19.11 39.00 -8.68
C ASP A 245 -18.73 37.52 -8.56
N LEU A 246 -19.44 36.68 -9.31
CA LEU A 246 -19.21 35.24 -9.35
C LEU A 246 -17.88 34.83 -10.00
N SER A 247 -17.23 35.74 -10.74
CA SER A 247 -15.93 35.44 -11.38
C SER A 247 -14.77 35.32 -10.39
N THR A 248 -14.97 35.78 -9.16
CA THR A 248 -14.00 35.64 -8.06
C THR A 248 -14.01 34.27 -7.39
N PHE A 249 -15.03 33.44 -7.65
CA PHE A 249 -15.14 32.11 -7.08
C PHE A 249 -14.49 31.08 -8.01
N GLU A 250 -13.25 30.69 -7.70
CA GLU A 250 -12.66 29.50 -8.29
C GLU A 250 -13.28 28.24 -7.68
N PHE A 251 -13.91 27.43 -8.53
CA PHE A 251 -14.50 26.18 -8.10
C PHE A 251 -13.45 25.07 -8.13
N PRO A 252 -13.32 24.28 -7.05
CA PRO A 252 -12.33 23.23 -6.98
C PRO A 252 -12.63 22.15 -8.02
N SER A 253 -11.58 21.68 -8.69
CA SER A 253 -11.60 20.44 -9.46
C SER A 253 -11.22 19.29 -8.53
N VAL A 254 -11.95 18.18 -8.58
CA VAL A 254 -11.67 17.00 -7.74
C VAL A 254 -11.33 15.82 -8.62
N ALA A 255 -10.16 15.24 -8.36
CA ALA A 255 -9.72 13.95 -8.90
C ALA A 255 -9.31 13.01 -7.76
N LEU A 256 -9.25 11.70 -8.01
CA LEU A 256 -8.72 10.74 -7.04
C LEU A 256 -7.19 10.78 -6.96
N ASN A 257 -6.49 10.99 -8.08
CA ASN A 257 -5.02 11.09 -8.18
C ASN A 257 -4.56 12.49 -8.60
N GLN A 258 -4.86 13.50 -7.78
CA GLN A 258 -4.52 14.90 -8.06
C GLN A 258 -3.01 15.19 -8.11
N ASN A 259 -2.20 14.27 -7.58
CA ASN A 259 -0.74 14.42 -7.51
C ASN A 259 -0.01 13.76 -8.70
N ASN A 260 -0.72 13.39 -9.77
CA ASN A 260 -0.05 12.89 -10.98
C ASN A 260 0.96 13.94 -11.48
N ASN A 261 2.19 13.50 -11.74
CA ASN A 261 3.28 14.34 -12.23
C ASN A 261 3.70 15.46 -11.25
N THR A 262 3.46 15.33 -9.94
CA THR A 262 3.94 16.25 -8.89
C THR A 262 4.94 15.59 -7.93
N MET A 263 5.84 16.38 -7.32
CA MET A 263 6.80 15.90 -6.30
C MET A 263 6.20 16.06 -4.89
N GLY A 264 5.40 15.11 -4.44
CA GLY A 264 4.60 15.30 -3.21
C GLY A 264 5.41 15.32 -1.91
N TYR A 265 6.31 14.35 -1.74
CA TYR A 265 6.95 14.07 -0.46
C TYR A 265 8.45 13.88 -0.58
N VAL A 266 9.18 14.44 0.40
CA VAL A 266 10.57 14.11 0.69
C VAL A 266 10.57 13.10 1.83
N TYR A 267 11.03 11.89 1.55
CA TYR A 267 11.16 10.82 2.54
C TYR A 267 12.60 10.73 3.03
N THR A 268 12.75 10.53 4.33
CA THR A 268 14.02 10.14 4.96
C THR A 268 13.85 8.73 5.49
N VAL A 269 14.70 7.81 5.03
CA VAL A 269 14.70 6.40 5.41
C VAL A 269 16.01 6.03 6.09
N LYS A 270 15.98 4.98 6.90
CA LYS A 270 17.17 4.40 7.51
C LYS A 270 17.92 3.54 6.48
N THR A 271 19.23 3.67 6.44
CA THR A 271 20.07 3.00 5.42
C THR A 271 20.35 1.53 5.73
N GLY A 272 20.11 1.10 6.97
CA GLY A 272 20.50 -0.23 7.45
C GLY A 272 21.99 -0.35 7.81
N LYS A 273 22.78 0.72 7.67
CA LYS A 273 24.23 0.73 7.92
C LYS A 273 24.59 0.29 9.35
N PHE A 274 23.89 0.81 10.36
CA PHE A 274 24.14 0.47 11.77
C PHE A 274 23.29 -0.70 12.25
N ASN A 275 22.04 -0.81 11.77
CA ASN A 275 21.14 -1.91 12.07
C ASN A 275 20.40 -2.35 10.81
N ARG A 276 20.76 -3.52 10.27
CA ARG A 276 20.16 -4.04 9.03
C ARG A 276 18.68 -4.35 9.15
N LYS A 277 18.17 -4.63 10.36
CA LYS A 277 16.73 -4.81 10.58
C LYS A 277 15.93 -3.53 10.35
N GLU A 278 16.61 -2.39 10.28
CA GLU A 278 16.01 -1.08 10.07
C GLU A 278 16.19 -0.57 8.63
N ILE A 279 16.77 -1.37 7.73
CA ILE A 279 16.95 -0.97 6.34
C ILE A 279 15.62 -0.56 5.70
N GLY A 280 15.61 0.59 5.01
CA GLY A 280 14.44 1.12 4.31
C GLY A 280 13.33 1.62 5.22
N GLN A 281 13.47 1.54 6.56
CA GLN A 281 12.43 2.01 7.46
C GLN A 281 12.24 3.52 7.31
N ILE A 282 10.98 3.93 7.15
CA ILE A 282 10.65 5.34 7.01
C ILE A 282 10.82 6.04 8.36
N PHE A 283 11.74 6.99 8.40
CA PHE A 283 12.01 7.78 9.60
C PHE A 283 11.18 9.06 9.64
N SER A 284 11.06 9.77 8.52
CA SER A 284 10.26 10.99 8.43
C SER A 284 9.87 11.29 6.98
N PHE A 285 8.82 12.08 6.80
CA PHE A 285 8.49 12.74 5.53
C PHE A 285 8.22 14.24 5.72
N THR A 286 8.48 15.00 4.66
CA THR A 286 8.14 16.42 4.52
C THR A 286 7.33 16.61 3.24
N ASN A 287 6.16 17.27 3.33
CA ASN A 287 5.41 17.66 2.14
C ASN A 287 6.00 18.95 1.56
N GLN A 288 6.30 18.98 0.26
CA GLN A 288 6.92 20.15 -0.39
C GLN A 288 5.93 21.27 -0.73
N TYR A 289 4.64 20.95 -0.80
CA TYR A 289 3.60 21.86 -1.30
C TYR A 289 2.56 22.23 -0.24
N LYS A 290 2.49 21.47 0.85
CA LYS A 290 1.44 21.60 1.86
C LYS A 290 2.05 21.82 3.23
N ASN A 291 1.28 22.49 4.09
CA ASN A 291 1.69 22.84 5.45
C ASN A 291 1.53 21.66 6.44
N PHE A 292 1.97 20.46 6.06
CA PHE A 292 2.04 19.34 6.99
C PHE A 292 3.27 18.46 6.70
N SER A 293 3.91 18.01 7.78
CA SER A 293 5.05 17.10 7.76
C SER A 293 4.95 16.16 8.95
N SER A 294 5.62 15.02 8.85
CA SER A 294 5.81 14.15 10.01
C SER A 294 6.57 14.85 11.15
N SER A 295 6.35 14.40 12.38
CA SER A 295 7.15 14.77 13.54
C SER A 295 8.07 13.61 13.90
N GLY A 296 9.27 13.59 13.30
CA GLY A 296 10.12 12.40 13.30
C GLY A 296 9.37 11.22 12.69
N SER A 297 9.32 10.09 13.40
CA SER A 297 8.65 8.87 12.95
C SER A 297 7.14 8.82 13.24
N LEU A 298 6.52 9.97 13.53
CA LEU A 298 5.08 10.06 13.77
C LEU A 298 4.41 10.84 12.64
N VAL A 299 3.31 10.32 12.12
CA VAL A 299 2.44 11.09 11.22
C VAL A 299 1.78 12.26 11.97
N PRO A 300 1.30 13.30 11.26
CA PRO A 300 0.61 14.44 11.87
C PRO A 300 -0.51 14.01 12.83
N ASP A 301 -0.60 14.67 13.99
CA ASP A 301 -1.65 14.42 15.00
C ASP A 301 -3.07 14.49 14.42
N GLN A 302 -3.27 15.36 13.43
CA GLN A 302 -4.57 15.57 12.79
C GLN A 302 -5.06 14.36 11.97
N TRP A 303 -4.16 13.47 11.51
CA TRP A 303 -4.53 12.29 10.74
C TRP A 303 -5.17 11.22 11.63
N TRP A 304 -4.54 10.94 12.78
CA TRP A 304 -5.03 9.99 13.77
C TRP A 304 -5.07 10.66 15.14
N PRO A 305 -6.09 11.50 15.40
CA PRO A 305 -6.22 12.19 16.69
C PRO A 305 -6.54 11.23 17.85
N GLY A 306 -7.02 10.03 17.51
CA GLY A 306 -7.58 9.06 18.46
C GLY A 306 -8.81 9.61 19.21
N PRO A 307 -9.36 8.84 20.15
CA PRO A 307 -10.46 9.31 20.98
C PRO A 307 -9.99 10.30 22.05
N ASN A 308 -10.86 11.25 22.38
CA ASN A 308 -10.61 12.31 23.37
C ASN A 308 -10.39 11.75 24.80
N SER A 309 -10.86 10.54 25.09
CA SER A 309 -10.74 9.93 26.42
C SER A 309 -9.57 8.96 26.51
N ALA A 310 -8.64 9.23 27.43
CA ALA A 310 -7.53 8.35 27.76
C ALA A 310 -7.98 7.03 28.43
N LEU A 311 -9.23 6.94 28.92
CA LEU A 311 -9.80 5.72 29.49
C LEU A 311 -10.21 4.71 28.41
N THR A 312 -10.58 5.18 27.22
CA THR A 312 -11.01 4.33 26.10
C THR A 312 -9.86 3.95 25.17
N CYS A 313 -8.78 4.73 25.16
CA CYS A 313 -7.58 4.41 24.37
C CYS A 313 -6.33 4.93 25.09
N PRO A 314 -5.48 4.03 25.61
CA PRO A 314 -4.21 4.38 26.24
C PRO A 314 -3.34 5.26 25.33
N LYS A 315 -2.51 6.10 25.95
CA LYS A 315 -1.57 6.96 25.19
C LYS A 315 -0.66 6.13 24.28
N SER A 316 -0.20 4.97 24.74
CA SER A 316 0.63 4.05 23.95
C SER A 316 -0.04 3.65 22.63
N ASP A 317 -1.34 3.38 22.64
CA ASP A 317 -2.06 2.91 21.45
C ASP A 317 -2.36 4.05 20.48
N ARG A 318 -2.60 5.27 21.01
CA ARG A 318 -2.69 6.49 20.18
C ARG A 318 -1.36 6.85 19.52
N ASP A 319 -0.27 6.79 20.28
CA ASP A 319 1.08 7.03 19.75
C ASP A 319 1.45 5.94 18.73
N ASN A 320 1.06 4.69 19.00
CA ASN A 320 1.26 3.55 18.10
C ASN A 320 0.51 3.72 16.77
N ALA A 321 -0.73 4.23 16.81
CA ALA A 321 -1.52 4.47 15.61
C ALA A 321 -0.84 5.48 14.65
N ARG A 322 -0.10 6.42 15.23
CA ARG A 322 0.64 7.45 14.50
C ARG A 322 2.04 7.04 14.09
N ALA A 323 2.58 5.96 14.64
CA ALA A 323 3.93 5.54 14.37
C ALA A 323 4.07 5.03 12.93
N MET A 324 4.99 5.63 12.18
CA MET A 324 5.44 5.10 10.90
C MET A 324 6.40 3.94 11.16
N LYS A 325 5.91 2.74 10.89
CA LYS A 325 6.64 1.48 11.04
C LYS A 325 6.90 0.86 9.68
N GLY A 326 8.08 0.25 9.56
CA GLY A 326 8.44 -0.54 8.39
C GLY A 326 8.91 0.30 7.21
N THR A 327 9.09 -0.38 6.08
CA THR A 327 9.51 0.23 4.82
C THR A 327 8.29 0.74 4.07
N ASN A 328 8.47 1.21 2.84
CA ASN A 328 7.39 1.51 1.91
C ASN A 328 6.87 0.29 1.13
N GLY A 329 7.37 -0.91 1.44
CA GLY A 329 6.97 -2.16 0.76
C GLY A 329 7.77 -2.53 -0.48
N ASP A 330 8.78 -1.76 -0.90
CA ASP A 330 9.62 -2.11 -2.06
C ASP A 330 10.58 -3.28 -1.75
N PHE A 331 11.05 -3.35 -0.50
CA PHE A 331 11.91 -4.41 0.03
C PHE A 331 11.80 -4.45 1.57
N PHE A 332 12.34 -5.51 2.16
CA PHE A 332 12.35 -5.75 3.60
C PHE A 332 13.74 -6.12 4.10
N ALA A 333 13.88 -6.22 5.42
CA ALA A 333 15.12 -6.70 6.01
C ALA A 333 15.44 -8.14 5.57
N PRO A 334 16.72 -8.47 5.30
CA PRO A 334 17.13 -9.82 4.91
C PRO A 334 16.86 -10.88 6.00
N HIS A 335 16.88 -12.16 5.60
CA HIS A 335 16.66 -13.34 6.45
C HIS A 335 15.27 -13.40 7.11
N LEU A 336 14.24 -13.26 6.27
CA LEU A 336 12.85 -13.38 6.67
C LEU A 336 12.51 -14.79 7.16
N LYS A 337 11.69 -14.83 8.20
CA LYS A 337 11.11 -16.06 8.75
C LYS A 337 9.60 -16.06 8.58
N LYS A 338 9.02 -17.26 8.62
CA LYS A 338 7.57 -17.45 8.49
C LYS A 338 6.77 -16.90 9.69
N ASP A 339 7.41 -16.70 10.84
CA ASP A 339 6.82 -16.11 12.04
C ASP A 339 7.06 -14.59 12.17
N ASP A 340 7.78 -13.98 11.22
CA ASP A 340 7.99 -12.53 11.22
C ASP A 340 6.68 -11.80 10.90
N THR A 341 6.45 -10.70 11.62
CA THR A 341 5.42 -9.70 11.26
C THR A 341 6.12 -8.53 10.60
N LEU A 342 5.84 -8.31 9.31
CA LEU A 342 6.41 -7.20 8.56
C LEU A 342 5.47 -6.00 8.62
N TYR A 343 6.01 -4.80 8.43
CA TYR A 343 5.23 -3.57 8.38
C TYR A 343 5.55 -2.82 7.09
N ILE A 344 4.52 -2.22 6.51
CA ILE A 344 4.64 -1.24 5.44
C ILE A 344 3.96 0.04 5.90
N TYR A 345 4.60 1.18 5.67
CA TYR A 345 3.93 2.47 5.70
C TYR A 345 3.46 2.80 4.29
N ASN A 346 2.15 2.93 4.12
CA ASN A 346 1.53 3.29 2.85
C ASN A 346 0.95 4.70 2.97
N ASP A 347 1.43 5.63 2.16
CA ASP A 347 1.03 7.03 2.17
C ASP A 347 -0.41 7.23 1.68
N ASN A 348 -0.93 6.35 0.82
CA ASN A 348 -2.34 6.37 0.41
C ASN A 348 -3.30 5.93 1.53
N VAL A 349 -2.83 5.14 2.50
CA VAL A 349 -3.62 4.70 3.68
C VAL A 349 -3.30 5.57 4.91
N CYS A 350 -2.25 6.39 4.84
CA CYS A 350 -1.84 7.34 5.87
C CYS A 350 -1.44 6.71 7.22
N ARG A 351 -1.11 5.41 7.21
CA ARG A 351 -0.66 4.65 8.39
C ARG A 351 0.19 3.47 7.97
N SER A 352 0.82 2.86 8.96
CA SER A 352 1.41 1.53 8.78
C SER A 352 0.36 0.43 8.91
N VAL A 353 0.52 -0.60 8.07
CA VAL A 353 -0.20 -1.87 8.13
C VAL A 353 0.80 -3.01 8.24
N SER A 354 0.36 -4.09 8.86
CA SER A 354 1.14 -5.30 9.10
C SER A 354 0.87 -6.36 8.04
N LEU A 355 1.88 -7.17 7.78
CA LEU A 355 1.89 -8.25 6.83
C LEU A 355 2.20 -9.56 7.58
N SER A 356 1.42 -10.60 7.33
CA SER A 356 1.58 -11.93 7.93
C SER A 356 1.82 -12.98 6.86
N TYR A 357 2.69 -13.95 7.15
CA TYR A 357 2.96 -15.06 6.26
C TYR A 357 1.68 -15.87 5.97
N TYR A 358 1.44 -16.15 4.70
CA TYR A 358 0.31 -16.93 4.23
C TYR A 358 0.73 -18.28 3.66
N GLY A 359 1.81 -18.34 2.90
CA GLY A 359 2.25 -19.58 2.27
C GLY A 359 3.53 -19.43 1.46
N ASP A 360 4.05 -20.57 0.99
CA ASP A 360 5.18 -20.59 0.06
C ASP A 360 4.68 -20.35 -1.37
N ALA A 361 5.47 -19.63 -2.16
CA ALA A 361 5.20 -19.34 -3.56
C ALA A 361 6.49 -19.42 -4.39
N THR A 362 6.35 -19.38 -5.72
CA THR A 362 7.48 -19.31 -6.63
C THR A 362 7.20 -18.22 -7.66
N VAL A 363 8.16 -17.31 -7.84
CA VAL A 363 8.09 -16.21 -8.81
C VAL A 363 9.28 -16.31 -9.74
N LYS A 364 9.04 -16.50 -11.04
CA LYS A 364 10.09 -16.64 -12.07
C LYS A 364 11.20 -17.65 -11.70
N GLY A 365 10.82 -18.76 -11.05
CA GLY A 365 11.74 -19.82 -10.64
C GLY A 365 12.47 -19.58 -9.31
N ILE A 366 12.20 -18.46 -8.63
CA ILE A 366 12.75 -18.15 -7.30
C ILE A 366 11.69 -18.45 -6.23
N ASP A 367 12.09 -19.17 -5.19
CA ASP A 367 11.24 -19.46 -4.03
C ASP A 367 11.00 -18.20 -3.19
N THR A 368 9.75 -17.94 -2.86
CA THR A 368 9.33 -16.77 -2.09
C THR A 368 8.36 -17.14 -0.98
N TYR A 369 8.27 -16.25 0.00
CA TYR A 369 7.22 -16.26 1.00
C TYR A 369 6.14 -15.26 0.61
N ARG A 370 4.90 -15.73 0.54
CA ARG A 370 3.73 -14.88 0.35
C ARG A 370 3.29 -14.32 1.69
N PHE A 371 3.24 -13.01 1.77
CA PHE A 371 2.67 -12.26 2.88
C PHE A 371 1.38 -11.57 2.46
N LEU A 372 0.41 -11.49 3.36
CA LEU A 372 -0.86 -10.79 3.17
C LEU A 372 -1.01 -9.68 4.19
N VAL A 373 -1.69 -8.58 3.82
CA VAL A 373 -2.09 -7.56 4.79
C VAL A 373 -3.03 -8.17 5.83
N ASN A 374 -2.75 -7.91 7.09
CA ASN A 374 -3.50 -8.48 8.19
C ASN A 374 -4.85 -7.77 8.38
N ASN A 375 -5.95 -8.49 8.17
CA ASN A 375 -7.30 -7.93 8.40
C ASN A 375 -7.52 -7.44 9.85
N ASN A 376 -6.74 -7.94 10.82
CA ASN A 376 -6.80 -7.46 12.19
C ASN A 376 -6.40 -5.97 12.32
N ASP A 377 -5.63 -5.41 11.40
CA ASP A 377 -5.27 -3.97 11.43
C ASP A 377 -6.47 -3.04 11.20
N PHE A 378 -7.56 -3.60 10.65
CA PHE A 378 -8.84 -2.93 10.37
C PHE A 378 -9.95 -3.39 11.30
N ASN A 379 -9.61 -4.17 12.35
CA ASN A 379 -10.55 -4.64 13.35
C ASN A 379 -10.49 -3.76 14.61
N TYR A 380 -11.46 -2.86 14.73
CA TYR A 380 -11.52 -1.89 15.83
C TYR A 380 -12.01 -2.47 17.16
N THR A 381 -12.37 -3.76 17.21
CA THR A 381 -12.64 -4.46 18.49
C THR A 381 -11.37 -4.82 19.24
N LEU A 382 -10.23 -4.84 18.54
CA LEU A 382 -8.92 -5.06 19.13
C LEU A 382 -8.41 -3.78 19.80
N PRO A 383 -8.05 -3.80 21.10
CA PRO A 383 -7.67 -2.60 21.84
C PRO A 383 -6.54 -1.78 21.20
N GLU A 384 -5.56 -2.43 20.57
CA GLU A 384 -4.42 -1.80 19.92
C GLU A 384 -4.80 -0.88 18.74
N ASN A 385 -6.00 -1.06 18.17
CA ASN A 385 -6.50 -0.28 17.04
C ASN A 385 -7.33 0.95 17.47
N CYS A 386 -7.54 1.16 18.76
CA CYS A 386 -8.35 2.28 19.25
C CYS A 386 -7.80 3.66 18.83
N GLY A 387 -6.50 3.77 18.53
CA GLY A 387 -5.88 5.03 18.10
C GLY A 387 -6.31 5.47 16.69
N TYR A 388 -6.86 4.57 15.89
CA TYR A 388 -7.42 4.85 14.55
C TYR A 388 -8.89 5.28 14.59
N CYS A 389 -9.48 5.31 15.78
CA CYS A 389 -10.89 5.59 16.00
C CYS A 389 -11.14 7.03 16.43
N TYR A 390 -12.27 7.59 16.01
CA TYR A 390 -12.79 8.87 16.49
C TYR A 390 -14.32 8.93 16.35
N PRO A 391 -14.99 9.83 17.13
CA PRO A 391 -16.45 9.89 17.16
C PRO A 391 -17.07 10.10 15.78
N LEU A 392 -18.03 9.25 15.42
CA LEU A 392 -18.80 9.37 14.19
C LEU A 392 -19.64 10.65 14.20
N ASP A 393 -19.69 11.32 13.07
CA ASP A 393 -20.40 12.59 12.88
C ASP A 393 -21.88 12.41 12.48
N ALA A 394 -22.25 11.22 12.04
CA ALA A 394 -23.58 10.83 11.64
C ALA A 394 -23.87 9.37 12.01
N ASN A 395 -25.13 8.96 11.81
CA ASN A 395 -25.50 7.55 11.87
C ASN A 395 -25.05 6.88 10.56
N TYR A 396 -24.40 5.73 10.66
CA TYR A 396 -23.99 4.90 9.53
C TYR A 396 -24.36 3.47 9.82
N TYR A 397 -25.07 2.81 8.91
CA TYR A 397 -25.55 1.43 9.16
C TYR A 397 -26.30 1.29 10.51
N SER A 398 -25.84 0.39 11.38
CA SER A 398 -26.30 0.23 12.75
C SER A 398 -25.67 1.23 13.75
N TYR A 399 -24.51 1.79 13.41
CA TYR A 399 -23.73 2.73 14.23
C TYR A 399 -24.39 4.10 14.35
N LYS A 400 -24.27 4.72 15.52
CA LYS A 400 -24.87 6.00 15.86
C LYS A 400 -23.83 7.11 15.85
N LYS A 401 -24.31 8.33 15.59
CA LYS A 401 -23.52 9.55 15.79
C LYS A 401 -22.96 9.56 17.21
N GLY A 402 -21.65 9.76 17.34
CA GLY A 402 -20.92 9.73 18.60
C GLY A 402 -20.29 8.38 18.95
N ASP A 403 -20.63 7.29 18.26
CA ASP A 403 -19.93 6.01 18.42
C ASP A 403 -18.45 6.16 18.02
N SER A 404 -17.57 5.34 18.59
CA SER A 404 -16.14 5.63 18.58
C SER A 404 -15.41 5.26 17.29
N CYS A 405 -15.89 4.30 16.51
CA CYS A 405 -15.16 3.77 15.35
C CYS A 405 -16.11 3.55 14.16
N LEU A 406 -15.56 3.57 12.95
CA LEU A 406 -16.24 3.03 11.77
C LEU A 406 -16.42 1.50 11.91
N PRO A 407 -17.34 0.90 11.14
CA PRO A 407 -17.44 -0.56 11.05
C PRO A 407 -16.10 -1.22 10.68
N ILE A 408 -15.85 -2.43 11.18
CA ILE A 408 -14.64 -3.21 10.83
C ILE A 408 -14.48 -3.32 9.30
N GLY A 409 -13.24 -3.18 8.84
CA GLY A 409 -12.85 -3.26 7.43
C GLY A 409 -12.97 -1.95 6.64
N LEU A 410 -13.48 -0.86 7.26
CA LEU A 410 -13.49 0.48 6.69
C LEU A 410 -12.45 1.37 7.38
N THR A 411 -11.54 1.98 6.64
CA THR A 411 -10.53 2.92 7.17
C THR A 411 -10.78 4.32 6.67
N ASP A 412 -10.93 5.29 7.58
CA ASP A 412 -11.08 6.69 7.21
C ASP A 412 -9.76 7.32 6.78
N ILE A 413 -9.73 7.91 5.58
CA ILE A 413 -8.57 8.64 5.04
C ILE A 413 -8.89 10.12 4.78
N SER A 414 -10.06 10.60 5.21
CA SER A 414 -10.46 12.00 5.04
C SER A 414 -9.40 12.94 5.60
N ARG A 415 -8.96 12.73 6.83
CA ARG A 415 -8.06 13.64 7.57
C ARG A 415 -6.65 13.77 7.00
N CYS A 416 -6.23 12.81 6.19
CA CYS A 416 -4.94 12.86 5.49
C CYS A 416 -5.08 13.20 4.01
N THR A 417 -6.30 13.41 3.54
CA THR A 417 -6.61 13.89 2.21
C THR A 417 -6.94 15.38 2.27
N ASP A 418 -6.47 16.15 1.29
CA ASP A 418 -6.72 17.60 1.25
C ASP A 418 -8.22 17.91 1.25
N GLN A 419 -8.60 18.96 1.99
CA GLN A 419 -9.99 19.40 2.18
C GLN A 419 -10.87 18.42 2.98
N ASN A 420 -10.29 17.35 3.53
CA ASN A 420 -10.98 16.35 4.33
C ASN A 420 -12.26 15.78 3.68
N PRO A 421 -12.24 15.36 2.40
CA PRO A 421 -13.40 14.71 1.79
C PRO A 421 -13.74 13.44 2.56
N PRO A 422 -15.02 13.02 2.62
CA PRO A 422 -15.43 11.87 3.42
C PRO A 422 -15.07 10.53 2.74
N LEU A 423 -13.79 10.32 2.47
CA LEU A 423 -13.24 9.13 1.83
C LEU A 423 -12.88 8.06 2.86
N VAL A 424 -13.27 6.83 2.56
CA VAL A 424 -12.88 5.64 3.32
C VAL A 424 -12.33 4.56 2.39
N LEU A 425 -11.29 3.88 2.85
CA LEU A 425 -10.71 2.71 2.18
C LEU A 425 -11.29 1.42 2.72
N SER A 426 -11.29 0.40 1.87
CA SER A 426 -11.56 -1.00 2.22
C SER A 426 -10.81 -1.93 1.28
N ASN A 427 -10.87 -3.23 1.51
CA ASN A 427 -10.54 -4.19 0.45
C ASN A 427 -11.63 -4.14 -0.66
N PRO A 428 -11.30 -4.52 -1.91
CA PRO A 428 -12.27 -4.72 -2.97
C PRO A 428 -13.48 -5.54 -2.51
N HIS A 429 -14.65 -5.17 -3.01
CA HIS A 429 -15.94 -5.77 -2.68
C HIS A 429 -16.29 -5.78 -1.19
N PHE A 430 -15.65 -4.93 -0.39
CA PHE A 430 -15.73 -4.91 1.07
C PHE A 430 -15.28 -6.24 1.73
N TYR A 431 -14.31 -6.94 1.13
CA TYR A 431 -13.76 -8.15 1.72
C TYR A 431 -13.19 -7.90 3.14
N GLY A 432 -13.56 -8.75 4.10
CA GLY A 432 -13.15 -8.61 5.50
C GLY A 432 -13.89 -7.52 6.29
N ALA A 433 -14.87 -6.83 5.69
CA ALA A 433 -15.71 -5.88 6.39
C ALA A 433 -16.88 -6.55 7.14
N GLU A 434 -17.46 -5.80 8.08
CA GLU A 434 -18.67 -6.21 8.80
C GLU A 434 -19.87 -6.45 7.87
N ASN A 435 -20.76 -7.38 8.26
CA ASN A 435 -21.95 -7.73 7.48
C ASN A 435 -22.85 -6.53 7.16
N ASP A 436 -22.91 -5.53 8.04
CA ASP A 436 -23.72 -4.35 7.82
C ASP A 436 -23.21 -3.48 6.65
N VAL A 437 -21.89 -3.48 6.41
CA VAL A 437 -21.27 -2.84 5.24
C VAL A 437 -21.64 -3.59 3.97
N PHE A 438 -21.45 -4.92 3.99
CA PHE A 438 -21.70 -5.79 2.85
C PHE A 438 -23.18 -5.80 2.41
N ARG A 439 -24.12 -5.77 3.37
CA ARG A 439 -25.57 -5.77 3.12
C ARG A 439 -26.06 -4.56 2.32
N LEU A 440 -25.30 -3.49 2.26
CA LEU A 440 -25.65 -2.32 1.45
C LEU A 440 -25.54 -2.63 -0.06
N PHE A 441 -24.67 -3.55 -0.45
CA PHE A 441 -24.41 -3.92 -1.85
C PHE A 441 -24.70 -5.41 -2.10
N PRO A 442 -25.97 -5.79 -2.28
CA PRO A 442 -26.38 -7.21 -2.33
C PRO A 442 -25.81 -8.00 -3.51
N ARG A 443 -25.25 -7.32 -4.52
CA ARG A 443 -24.59 -7.95 -5.67
C ARG A 443 -23.10 -8.20 -5.47
N PHE A 444 -22.49 -7.63 -4.44
CA PHE A 444 -21.14 -8.04 -4.09
C PHE A 444 -21.24 -9.48 -3.60
N THR A 445 -20.44 -10.36 -4.18
CA THR A 445 -20.24 -11.70 -3.65
C THR A 445 -19.14 -11.60 -2.60
N GLN A 446 -19.27 -12.28 -1.46
CA GLN A 446 -18.12 -12.43 -0.55
C GLN A 446 -17.00 -13.08 -1.35
N THR A 447 -15.97 -12.29 -1.62
CA THR A 447 -14.81 -12.71 -2.37
C THR A 447 -13.88 -13.54 -1.50
N ASP A 448 -12.85 -14.10 -2.13
CA ASP A 448 -11.81 -14.88 -1.47
C ASP A 448 -10.61 -13.99 -1.11
N VAL A 449 -9.57 -14.59 -0.56
CA VAL A 449 -8.24 -14.01 -0.29
C VAL A 449 -7.65 -13.23 -1.48
N ILE A 450 -8.15 -13.45 -2.71
CA ILE A 450 -7.73 -12.71 -3.90
C ILE A 450 -7.93 -11.19 -3.81
N ASP A 451 -8.87 -10.71 -3.01
CA ASP A 451 -9.09 -9.27 -2.84
C ASP A 451 -8.15 -8.63 -1.80
N GLN A 452 -7.33 -9.43 -1.12
CA GLN A 452 -6.33 -8.90 -0.20
C GLN A 452 -5.06 -8.46 -0.94
N THR A 453 -4.42 -7.44 -0.37
CA THR A 453 -3.07 -7.05 -0.79
C THR A 453 -2.07 -8.16 -0.43
N SER A 454 -1.25 -8.56 -1.40
CA SER A 454 -0.27 -9.65 -1.26
C SER A 454 1.11 -9.26 -1.78
N LEU A 455 2.15 -9.71 -1.09
CA LEU A 455 3.55 -9.53 -1.47
C LEU A 455 4.26 -10.88 -1.45
N ASP A 456 4.96 -11.21 -2.52
CA ASP A 456 5.82 -12.38 -2.62
C ASP A 456 7.28 -11.94 -2.48
N ILE A 457 7.90 -12.33 -1.38
CA ILE A 457 9.19 -11.81 -0.94
C ILE A 457 10.22 -12.94 -0.91
N GLU A 458 11.39 -12.72 -1.50
CA GLU A 458 12.51 -13.65 -1.40
C GLU A 458 13.09 -13.60 0.02
N PRO A 459 13.15 -14.73 0.75
CA PRO A 459 13.42 -14.69 2.18
C PRO A 459 14.88 -14.39 2.56
N ILE A 460 15.86 -14.65 1.70
CA ILE A 460 17.27 -14.44 2.04
C ILE A 460 17.60 -12.96 1.98
N THR A 461 17.20 -12.26 0.93
CA THR A 461 17.52 -10.85 0.68
C THR A 461 16.45 -9.89 1.18
N GLY A 462 15.20 -10.35 1.31
CA GLY A 462 14.06 -9.48 1.59
C GLY A 462 13.54 -8.73 0.35
N THR A 463 13.97 -9.10 -0.85
CA THR A 463 13.55 -8.46 -2.10
C THR A 463 12.12 -8.87 -2.46
N VAL A 464 11.26 -7.89 -2.75
CA VAL A 464 9.90 -8.16 -3.26
C VAL A 464 9.98 -8.49 -4.75
N LEU A 465 9.49 -9.66 -5.14
CA LEU A 465 9.51 -10.11 -6.55
C LEU A 465 8.17 -9.96 -7.25
N ARG A 466 7.07 -10.03 -6.50
CA ARG A 466 5.72 -9.75 -6.97
C ARG A 466 4.95 -9.06 -5.86
N ALA A 467 4.18 -8.04 -6.20
CA ALA A 467 3.20 -7.46 -5.29
C ALA A 467 1.89 -7.19 -6.04
N GLU A 468 0.79 -7.41 -5.35
CA GLU A 468 -0.56 -7.04 -5.78
C GLU A 468 -1.16 -6.21 -4.66
N GLN A 469 -1.11 -4.89 -4.77
CA GLN A 469 -1.72 -3.98 -3.82
C GLN A 469 -3.12 -3.62 -4.28
N LYS A 470 -4.10 -4.04 -3.50
CA LYS A 470 -5.53 -3.90 -3.79
C LYS A 470 -6.18 -3.02 -2.74
N MET A 471 -6.84 -1.96 -3.20
CA MET A 471 -7.54 -1.01 -2.34
C MET A 471 -8.82 -0.53 -3.02
N GLN A 472 -9.90 -0.44 -2.25
CA GLN A 472 -11.17 0.13 -2.70
C GLN A 472 -11.37 1.51 -2.10
N ILE A 473 -11.65 2.49 -2.95
CA ILE A 473 -11.97 3.87 -2.57
C ILE A 473 -13.48 4.01 -2.51
N ASN A 474 -13.96 4.49 -1.38
CA ASN A 474 -15.38 4.69 -1.11
C ASN A 474 -15.61 6.10 -0.56
N VAL A 475 -16.82 6.62 -0.73
CA VAL A 475 -17.26 7.84 -0.07
C VAL A 475 -18.32 7.53 0.99
N MET A 476 -18.19 8.12 2.16
CA MET A 476 -19.17 7.99 3.23
C MET A 476 -20.37 8.89 2.95
N MET A 477 -21.51 8.26 2.68
CA MET A 477 -22.79 8.91 2.47
C MET A 477 -23.54 9.07 3.79
N LYS A 478 -23.97 10.31 4.06
CA LYS A 478 -24.83 10.66 5.19
C LYS A 478 -26.28 10.78 4.74
N GLN A 479 -27.20 10.41 5.63
CA GLN A 479 -28.60 10.72 5.45
C GLN A 479 -28.88 12.11 6.01
N TYR A 480 -29.26 13.06 5.15
CA TYR A 480 -29.64 14.41 5.58
C TYR A 480 -31.16 14.50 5.74
N SER A 481 -31.64 14.75 6.96
CA SER A 481 -33.08 14.88 7.25
C SER A 481 -33.74 16.07 6.55
N ASN A 482 -32.94 17.12 6.33
CA ASN A 482 -33.40 18.42 5.83
C ASN A 482 -33.25 18.55 4.30
N ILE A 483 -32.66 17.55 3.63
CA ILE A 483 -32.48 17.55 2.17
C ILE A 483 -33.30 16.40 1.59
N SER A 484 -34.38 16.74 0.88
CA SER A 484 -35.37 15.79 0.37
C SER A 484 -34.76 14.63 -0.42
N VAL A 485 -33.72 14.90 -1.22
CA VAL A 485 -33.01 13.92 -2.05
C VAL A 485 -32.20 12.90 -1.24
N PHE A 486 -31.75 13.25 -0.03
CA PHE A 486 -31.00 12.36 0.86
C PHE A 486 -31.87 11.67 1.89
N LYS A 487 -33.12 12.12 2.06
CA LYS A 487 -33.99 11.66 3.15
C LYS A 487 -34.27 10.17 3.10
N LEU A 488 -34.26 9.55 1.92
CA LEU A 488 -34.56 8.12 1.75
C LEU A 488 -33.30 7.26 1.53
N MET A 489 -32.18 7.88 1.18
CA MET A 489 -30.94 7.17 0.92
C MET A 489 -30.40 6.53 2.20
N LYS A 490 -29.83 5.33 2.07
CA LYS A 490 -29.18 4.62 3.17
C LYS A 490 -27.80 5.24 3.41
N SER A 491 -27.48 5.51 4.66
CA SER A 491 -26.15 6.00 5.06
C SER A 491 -25.13 4.86 5.14
N GLY A 492 -23.93 5.08 4.61
CA GLY A 492 -22.84 4.10 4.60
C GLY A 492 -21.74 4.45 3.59
N ALA A 493 -20.75 3.58 3.44
CA ALA A 493 -19.70 3.66 2.41
C ALA A 493 -20.25 3.27 1.03
N TYR A 494 -20.13 4.18 0.07
CA TYR A 494 -20.52 3.99 -1.32
C TYR A 494 -19.25 3.88 -2.16
N PRO A 495 -18.95 2.72 -2.79
CA PRO A 495 -17.72 2.51 -3.52
C PRO A 495 -17.71 3.34 -4.81
N ILE A 496 -16.53 3.86 -5.17
CA ILE A 496 -16.28 4.62 -6.40
C ILE A 496 -15.50 3.73 -7.37
N CYS A 497 -14.39 3.18 -6.91
CA CYS A 497 -13.57 2.24 -7.66
C CYS A 497 -12.74 1.38 -6.70
N TYR A 498 -12.19 0.28 -7.21
CA TYR A 498 -11.00 -0.32 -6.62
C TYR A 498 -9.84 -0.25 -7.59
N VAL A 499 -8.64 -0.21 -7.03
CA VAL A 499 -7.36 -0.22 -7.74
C VAL A 499 -6.63 -1.50 -7.41
N ASN A 500 -6.04 -2.11 -8.44
CA ASN A 500 -5.08 -3.20 -8.32
C ASN A 500 -3.75 -2.73 -8.90
N GLU A 501 -2.82 -2.37 -8.01
CA GLU A 501 -1.46 -2.05 -8.37
C GLU A 501 -0.65 -3.35 -8.39
N THR A 502 -0.15 -3.70 -9.57
CA THR A 502 0.64 -4.90 -9.78
C THR A 502 2.09 -4.55 -10.04
N PHE A 503 2.94 -5.29 -9.35
CA PHE A 503 4.38 -5.24 -9.46
C PHE A 503 4.89 -6.63 -9.79
N LEU A 504 5.79 -6.71 -10.78
CA LEU A 504 6.53 -7.92 -11.07
C LEU A 504 7.98 -7.54 -11.40
N ALA A 505 8.93 -8.16 -10.70
CA ALA A 505 10.35 -7.98 -10.98
C ALA A 505 10.68 -8.35 -12.44
N ASP A 506 11.43 -7.49 -13.11
CA ASP A 506 11.83 -7.67 -14.51
C ASP A 506 12.93 -8.73 -14.64
N ASP A 507 13.18 -9.19 -15.87
CA ASP A 507 14.17 -10.24 -16.12
C ASP A 507 15.60 -9.79 -15.80
N GLY A 508 15.89 -8.48 -15.87
CA GLY A 508 17.18 -7.93 -15.47
C GLY A 508 17.41 -8.07 -13.97
N THR A 509 16.43 -7.68 -13.14
CA THR A 509 16.49 -7.88 -11.68
C THR A 509 16.66 -9.35 -11.33
N ILE A 510 15.92 -10.25 -12.00
CA ILE A 510 16.01 -11.69 -11.75
C ILE A 510 17.38 -12.25 -12.14
N SER A 511 17.92 -11.88 -13.31
CA SER A 511 19.25 -12.30 -13.75
C SER A 511 20.32 -11.87 -12.77
N GLN A 512 20.27 -10.61 -12.31
CA GLN A 512 21.25 -10.09 -11.37
C GLN A 512 21.19 -10.80 -10.01
N MET A 513 19.99 -11.09 -9.48
CA MET A 513 19.86 -11.88 -8.25
C MET A 513 20.43 -13.29 -8.43
N ASN A 514 20.23 -13.90 -9.59
CA ASN A 514 20.85 -15.19 -9.91
C ASN A 514 22.37 -15.08 -9.91
N ASP A 515 22.93 -14.14 -10.67
CA ASP A 515 24.39 -13.96 -10.79
C ASP A 515 25.05 -13.63 -9.44
N GLN A 516 24.47 -12.70 -8.68
CA GLN A 516 25.05 -12.19 -7.43
C GLN A 516 24.90 -13.14 -6.25
N LEU A 517 23.80 -13.91 -6.20
CA LEU A 517 23.47 -14.73 -5.03
C LEU A 517 23.25 -16.20 -5.39
N PHE A 518 22.28 -16.52 -6.25
CA PHE A 518 21.82 -17.91 -6.41
C PHE A 518 22.82 -18.79 -7.16
N ASP A 519 23.52 -18.28 -8.15
CA ASP A 519 24.51 -19.01 -8.93
C ASP A 519 25.77 -19.24 -8.12
N SER A 520 26.22 -18.22 -7.39
CA SER A 520 27.30 -18.37 -6.40
C SER A 520 26.94 -19.42 -5.34
N LYS A 521 25.69 -19.40 -4.85
CA LYS A 521 25.14 -20.38 -3.91
C LYS A 521 25.14 -21.80 -4.50
N ASN A 522 24.63 -21.95 -5.72
CA ASN A 522 24.54 -23.22 -6.41
C ASN A 522 25.93 -23.79 -6.72
N LEU A 523 26.87 -22.95 -7.17
CA LEU A 523 28.25 -23.36 -7.44
C LEU A 523 28.94 -23.89 -6.18
N VAL A 524 28.85 -23.17 -5.05
CA VAL A 524 29.46 -23.62 -3.78
C VAL A 524 28.82 -24.92 -3.31
N LYS A 525 27.50 -25.06 -3.44
CA LYS A 525 26.78 -26.30 -3.11
C LYS A 525 27.21 -27.47 -3.99
N ILE A 526 27.30 -27.26 -5.31
CA ILE A 526 27.75 -28.27 -6.27
C ILE A 526 29.19 -28.68 -5.96
N LEU A 527 30.11 -27.74 -5.78
CA LEU A 527 31.51 -28.03 -5.47
C LEU A 527 31.66 -28.76 -4.12
N SER A 528 30.96 -28.30 -3.08
CA SER A 528 30.99 -28.94 -1.75
C SER A 528 30.46 -30.37 -1.80
N PHE A 529 29.37 -30.61 -2.53
CA PHE A 529 28.77 -31.94 -2.64
C PHE A 529 29.57 -32.88 -3.55
N THR A 530 29.98 -32.43 -4.74
CA THR A 530 30.68 -33.28 -5.73
C THR A 530 32.14 -33.52 -5.35
N VAL A 531 32.88 -32.47 -5.01
CA VAL A 531 34.32 -32.54 -4.71
C VAL A 531 34.55 -32.88 -3.24
N GLY A 532 33.81 -32.30 -2.31
CA GLY A 532 33.97 -32.59 -0.89
C GLY A 532 33.40 -33.95 -0.51
N VAL A 533 32.07 -34.05 -0.53
CA VAL A 533 31.35 -35.26 -0.07
C VAL A 533 31.54 -36.43 -1.04
N GLY A 534 31.33 -36.21 -2.34
CA GLY A 534 31.35 -37.25 -3.36
C GLY A 534 32.72 -37.88 -3.55
N LEU A 535 33.73 -37.09 -3.94
CA LEU A 535 35.10 -37.58 -4.12
C LEU A 535 35.70 -38.08 -2.79
N GLY A 536 35.42 -37.40 -1.67
CA GLY A 536 35.86 -37.84 -0.34
C GLY A 536 35.33 -39.23 0.01
N ALA A 537 34.03 -39.48 -0.18
CA ALA A 537 33.41 -40.78 0.03
C ALA A 537 33.96 -41.85 -0.92
N LEU A 538 34.15 -41.52 -2.20
CA LEU A 538 34.73 -42.44 -3.19
C LEU A 538 36.14 -42.89 -2.78
N LEU A 539 37.01 -41.97 -2.37
CA LEU A 539 38.37 -42.28 -1.93
C LEU A 539 38.37 -43.17 -0.68
N MET A 540 37.48 -42.92 0.28
CA MET A 540 37.33 -43.79 1.45
C MET A 540 36.89 -45.20 1.06
N VAL A 541 35.89 -45.33 0.18
CA VAL A 541 35.40 -46.64 -0.31
C VAL A 541 36.50 -47.38 -1.07
N LEU A 542 37.22 -46.71 -1.97
CA LEU A 542 38.33 -47.31 -2.71
C LEU A 542 39.45 -47.78 -1.78
N SER A 543 39.79 -47.01 -0.75
CA SER A 543 40.76 -47.43 0.27
C SER A 543 40.29 -48.67 1.03
N ILE A 544 39.01 -48.72 1.43
CA ILE A 544 38.41 -49.87 2.12
C ILE A 544 38.45 -51.12 1.22
N ILE A 545 38.01 -51.01 -0.04
CA ILE A 545 38.03 -52.13 -1.00
C ILE A 545 39.47 -52.61 -1.25
N SER A 546 40.41 -51.70 -1.47
CA SER A 546 41.84 -52.02 -1.63
C SER A 546 42.38 -52.77 -0.41
N CYS A 547 42.02 -52.35 0.80
CA CYS A 547 42.42 -53.00 2.03
C CYS A 547 41.82 -54.40 2.18
N LEU A 548 40.54 -54.59 1.84
CA LEU A 548 39.87 -55.89 1.83
C LEU A 548 40.49 -56.85 0.81
N VAL A 549 40.78 -56.38 -0.41
CA VAL A 549 41.45 -57.18 -1.45
C VAL A 549 42.83 -57.63 -0.99
N LEU A 550 43.62 -56.74 -0.38
CA LEU A 550 44.93 -57.06 0.19
C LEU A 550 44.84 -58.09 1.32
N GLN A 551 43.82 -58.01 2.18
CA GLN A 551 43.59 -59.00 3.24
C GLN A 551 43.18 -60.36 2.67
N CYS A 552 42.29 -60.39 1.68
CA CYS A 552 41.89 -61.61 0.97
C CYS A 552 43.11 -62.28 0.32
N TYR A 553 43.96 -61.53 -0.39
CA TYR A 553 45.18 -62.05 -1.01
C TYR A 553 46.16 -62.65 0.02
N LYS A 554 46.27 -62.02 1.19
CA LYS A 554 47.10 -62.50 2.31
C LYS A 554 46.61 -63.84 2.88
N SER A 555 45.29 -64.05 2.89
CA SER A 555 44.66 -65.32 3.27
C SER A 555 44.94 -66.43 2.25
N THR A 556 44.94 -66.12 0.96
CA THR A 556 45.23 -67.10 -0.11
C THR A 556 46.71 -67.51 -0.17
N ASP A 557 47.64 -66.58 0.04
CA ASP A 557 49.08 -66.90 0.12
C ASP A 557 49.38 -67.81 1.33
N LYS A 558 48.81 -67.52 2.50
CA LYS A 558 48.95 -68.38 3.69
C LYS A 558 48.42 -69.81 3.47
N LYS A 559 47.40 -69.98 2.64
CA LYS A 559 46.86 -71.30 2.26
C LYS A 559 47.69 -72.05 1.21
N LYS A 560 48.62 -71.39 0.52
CA LYS A 560 49.55 -72.02 -0.44
C LYS A 560 50.90 -72.40 0.19
N GLU A 561 51.24 -71.83 1.34
CA GLU A 561 52.45 -72.15 2.11
C GLU A 561 52.22 -73.23 3.20
N MET A 562 50.96 -73.61 3.44
CA MET A 562 50.56 -74.85 4.13
C MET A 562 50.28 -75.94 3.09
#